data_AF-A0A3D1UEW2-F1
#
_entry.id   AF-A0A3D1UEW2-F1
#
_cell.length_a   1.000
_cell.length_b   1.000
_cell.length_c   1.000
_cell.angle_alpha   90.00
_cell.angle_beta   90.00
_cell.angle_gamma   90.00
#
_symmetry.space_group_name_H-M   'P 1'
#
loop_
_entity.id
_entity.type
_entity.pdbx_description
1 polymer ?
#
loop_
_entity_poly.entity_id
_entity_poly.type
_entity_poly.pdbx_seq_one_letter_code
_entity_poly.pdbx_strand_id
1 'polypeptide(L)' 'ERDLVRRITEETGAAFAVSDHWLKGGEGALELAKEVVAACDEPNGFHYLCDLAEPLSARIEKQVK' A
#
# COMPACT_ATOMS: atom_id res chain seq x y z
N GLU A 1 17.15 5.94 9.72
CA GLU A 1 16.55 5.71 8.38
C GLU A 1 15.03 5.59 8.42
N ARG A 2 14.44 4.85 9.38
CA ARG A 2 12.98 4.65 9.47
C ARG A 2 12.19 5.95 9.53
N ASP A 3 12.67 6.95 10.26
CA ASP A 3 12.00 8.26 10.36
C ASP A 3 12.01 9.03 9.03
N LEU A 4 13.05 8.87 8.22
CA LEU A 4 13.13 9.44 6.87
C LEU A 4 12.11 8.76 5.95
N VAL A 5 12.02 7.44 6.00
CA VAL A 5 11.04 6.67 5.20
C VAL A 5 9.62 7.04 5.63
N ARG A 6 9.33 7.03 6.93
CA ARG A 6 8.03 7.43 7.49
C ARG A 6 7.58 8.78 6.94
N ARG A 7 8.44 9.81 7.07
CA ARG A 7 8.12 11.15 6.60
C ARG A 7 7.82 11.20 5.09
N ILE A 8 8.66 10.57 4.26
CA ILE A 8 8.46 10.57 2.81
C ILE A 8 7.18 9.82 2.43
N THR A 9 6.86 8.71 3.11
CA THR A 9 5.62 7.94 2.87
C THR A 9 4.38 8.75 3.28
N GLU A 10 4.41 9.39 4.43
CA GLU A 10 3.29 10.22 4.91
C GLU A 10 3.09 11.47 4.02
N GLU A 11 4.16 12.05 3.47
CA GLU A 11 4.10 13.15 2.50
C GLU A 11 3.35 12.79 1.20
N THR A 12 3.30 11.51 0.81
CA THR A 12 2.51 11.04 -0.35
C THR A 12 1.06 10.72 0.00
N GLY A 13 0.67 10.86 1.27
CA GLY A 13 -0.65 10.45 1.79
C GLY A 13 -0.77 8.94 2.04
N ALA A 14 0.32 8.18 1.98
CA ALA A 14 0.33 6.77 2.32
C ALA A 14 0.57 6.56 3.83
N ALA A 15 -0.06 5.53 4.41
CA ALA A 15 0.18 5.12 5.79
C ALA A 15 1.54 4.41 5.95
N PHE A 16 2.13 4.50 7.14
CA PHE A 16 3.39 3.84 7.47
C PHE A 16 3.35 3.21 8.88
N ALA A 17 3.79 1.95 8.98
CA ALA A 17 3.97 1.25 10.25
C ALA A 17 5.27 0.44 10.27
N VAL A 18 5.89 0.34 11.44
CA VAL A 18 7.01 -0.59 11.65
C VAL A 18 6.44 -1.93 12.15
N SER A 19 6.96 -3.03 11.61
CA SER A 19 6.63 -4.37 12.12
C SER A 19 7.89 -5.19 12.39
N ASP A 20 8.04 -5.60 13.65
CA ASP A 20 9.09 -6.50 14.11
C ASP A 20 8.51 -7.91 14.42
N HIS A 21 7.48 -8.34 13.68
CA HIS A 21 6.77 -9.60 13.91
C HIS A 21 7.67 -10.84 13.76
N TRP A 22 8.71 -10.76 12.92
CA TRP A 22 9.73 -11.80 12.83
C TRP A 22 10.38 -12.08 14.19
N LEU A 23 10.56 -11.04 15.03
CA LEU A 23 11.16 -11.16 16.36
C LEU A 23 10.13 -11.39 17.46
N LYS A 24 8.99 -10.69 17.40
CA LYS A 24 8.00 -10.60 18.50
C LYS A 24 6.67 -11.32 18.20
N GLY A 25 6.60 -12.09 17.12
CA GLY A 25 5.35 -12.71 16.67
C GLY A 25 4.25 -11.68 16.44
N GLY A 26 3.01 -12.04 16.77
CA GLY A 26 1.85 -11.17 16.58
C GLY A 26 1.93 -9.81 17.29
N GLU A 27 2.59 -9.75 18.46
CA GLU A 27 2.76 -8.49 19.20
C GLU A 27 3.57 -7.47 18.38
N GLY A 28 4.58 -7.93 17.64
CA GLY A 28 5.38 -7.10 16.73
C GLY A 28 4.64 -6.65 15.46
N ALA A 29 3.41 -7.12 15.22
CA ALA A 29 2.57 -6.72 14.09
C ALA A 29 1.43 -5.77 14.50
N LEU A 30 1.28 -5.43 15.78
CA LEU A 30 0.12 -4.68 16.26
C LEU A 30 0.00 -3.27 15.67
N GLU A 31 1.11 -2.55 15.46
CA GLU A 31 1.09 -1.24 14.80
C GLU A 31 0.58 -1.38 13.36
N LEU A 32 1.18 -2.29 12.58
CA LEU A 32 0.75 -2.59 11.22
C LEU A 32 -0.71 -3.00 11.13
N ALA A 33 -1.19 -3.86 12.04
CA ALA A 33 -2.56 -4.32 12.05
C ALA A 33 -3.55 -3.16 12.27
N LYS A 34 -3.22 -2.20 13.13
CA LYS A 34 -4.08 -1.01 13.37
C LYS A 34 -4.15 -0.12 12.15
N GLU A 35 -3.02 0.16 11.50
CA GLU A 35 -3.00 0.98 10.27
C GLU A 35 -3.78 0.32 9.13
N VAL A 36 -3.68 -1.01 8.97
CA VAL A 36 -4.46 -1.74 7.96
C VAL A 36 -5.95 -1.66 8.24
N VAL A 37 -6.38 -1.83 9.50
CA VAL A 37 -7.80 -1.70 9.87
C VAL A 37 -8.30 -0.29 9.59
N ALA A 38 -7.54 0.74 9.97
CA ALA A 38 -7.89 2.14 9.69
C ALA A 38 -8.03 2.40 8.18
N ALA A 39 -7.10 1.89 7.36
CA ALA A 39 -7.17 2.02 5.90
C ALA A 39 -8.38 1.29 5.29
N CYS A 40 -8.85 0.19 5.90
CA CYS A 40 -10.07 -0.50 5.46
C CYS A 40 -11.35 0.30 5.74
N ASP A 41 -11.33 1.20 6.73
CA ASP A 41 -12.47 2.07 7.05
C ASP A 41 -12.54 3.30 6.12
N GLU A 42 -11.49 3.57 5.34
CA GLU A 42 -11.46 4.66 4.36
C GLU A 42 -12.09 4.27 3.00
N PRO A 43 -12.78 5.21 2.34
CA PRO A 43 -13.30 4.97 1.00
C PRO A 43 -12.14 4.81 -0.01
N ASN A 44 -12.24 3.82 -0.90
CA ASN A 44 -11.27 3.62 -1.98
C ASN A 44 -11.94 3.71 -3.36
N GLY A 45 -11.16 4.15 -4.36
CA GLY A 45 -11.57 4.27 -5.76
C GLY A 45 -11.02 3.15 -6.65
N PHE A 46 -11.09 1.90 -6.18
CA PHE A 46 -10.50 0.77 -6.90
C PHE A 46 -11.08 0.61 -8.32
N HIS A 47 -10.18 0.49 -9.29
CA HIS A 47 -10.48 0.17 -10.68
C HIS A 47 -9.33 -0.65 -11.26
N TYR A 48 -9.62 -1.47 -12.27
CA TYR A 48 -8.58 -2.17 -13.00
C TYR A 48 -7.71 -1.18 -13.77
N LEU A 49 -6.40 -1.46 -13.85
CA LEU A 49 -5.44 -0.63 -14.57
C LEU A 49 -5.77 -0.48 -16.07
N CYS A 50 -6.42 -1.48 -16.67
CA CYS A 50 -6.85 -1.45 -18.06
C CYS A 50 -8.17 -2.21 -18.25
N ASP A 51 -8.97 -1.78 -19.22
CA ASP A 51 -10.18 -2.49 -19.64
C ASP A 51 -9.82 -3.67 -20.56
N LEU A 52 -10.56 -4.77 -20.44
CA LEU A 52 -10.41 -5.94 -21.32
C LEU A 52 -10.83 -5.65 -22.76
N ALA A 53 -11.65 -4.63 -23.00
CA ALA A 53 -12.02 -4.17 -24.33
C ALA A 53 -10.89 -3.38 -25.04
N GLU A 54 -9.87 -2.92 -24.31
CA GLU A 54 -8.72 -2.24 -24.91
C GLU A 54 -7.86 -3.21 -25.74
N PRO A 55 -7.24 -2.75 -26.85
CA PRO A 55 -6.27 -3.54 -27.58
C PRO A 55 -5.14 -4.07 -26.68
N LEU A 56 -4.70 -5.30 -26.93
CA LEU A 56 -3.65 -5.96 -26.12
C LEU A 56 -2.37 -5.10 -26.00
N SER A 57 -1.96 -4.43 -27.07
CA SER A 57 -0.78 -3.56 -27.06
C SER A 57 -0.91 -2.39 -26.07
N ALA A 58 -2.08 -1.75 -26.00
CA ALA A 58 -2.34 -0.65 -25.07
C ALA A 58 -2.33 -1.13 -23.61
N ARG A 59 -2.88 -2.32 -23.36
CA ARG A 59 -2.87 -2.95 -22.03
C ARG A 59 -1.45 -3.27 -21.57
N ILE A 60 -0.60 -3.79 -22.47
CA ILE A 60 0.83 -4.04 -22.18
C ILE A 60 1.56 -2.73 -21.91
N GLU A 61 1.33 -1.70 -22.73
CA GLU A 61 1.98 -0.39 -22.55
C GLU A 61 1.67 0.23 -21.20
N LYS A 62 0.42 0.16 -20.72
CA LYS A 62 0.02 0.64 -19.39
C LYS A 62 0.64 -0.13 -18.22
N GLN A 63 1.07 -1.38 -18.41
CA GLN A 63 1.68 -2.20 -17.35
C GLN A 63 3.18 -1.99 -17.23
N VAL A 64 3.83 -1.57 -18.32
CA VAL A 64 5.29 -1.40 -18.39
C VAL A 64 5.73 0.04 -18.08
N LYS A 65 4.82 1.01 -18.20
CA LYS A 65 5.04 2.42 -17.86
C LYS A 65 4.51 2.74 -16.47
#